data_AF-A0A849N3B6-F1
#
_entry.id   AF-A0A849N3B6-F1
#
_cell.length_a   1.000
_cell.length_b   1.000
_cell.length_c   1.000
_cell.angle_alpha   90.00
_cell.angle_beta   90.00
_cell.angle_gamma   90.00
#
_symmetry.space_group_name_H-M   'P 1'
#
loop_
_entity.id
_entity.type
_entity.pdbx_description
1 polymer ?
#
loop_
_entity_poly.entity_id
_entity_poly.type
_entity_poly.pdbx_seq_one_letter_code
_entity_poly.pdbx_strand_id
1 'polypeptide(L)'
;MTEAEAASPSAVADGQGLRREPSNFVLVGWTQQRITRLPWTRVTDPEDAARHLPAWLGQRLVGRQGRFGLLLTTGDVLRITTITAAHLSTEGLTLLDVQLDNAGVPDGADLAWRSKHFLGMPVSGAAAATVNLAEVVTAVEFLASAASALADDRETPTADEVVTNLDRAAEEAAQGRVTISPPAQAAAAPTPDA
;
A
#
# COMPACT_ATOMS: atom_id res chain seq x y z
N MET A 1 71.24 12.04 -17.31
CA MET A 1 70.92 12.79 -18.54
C MET A 1 70.01 13.92 -18.14
N THR A 2 70.41 15.11 -18.57
CA THR A 2 70.02 16.45 -18.13
C THR A 2 69.31 17.14 -19.31
N GLU A 3 68.77 18.35 -19.09
CA GLU A 3 68.14 19.32 -20.01
C GLU A 3 66.60 19.29 -19.97
N ALA A 4 65.84 20.27 -19.45
CA ALA A 4 65.88 21.74 -19.41
C ALA A 4 65.33 22.46 -20.66
N GLU A 5 64.34 23.35 -20.42
CA GLU A 5 63.99 24.58 -21.16
C GLU A 5 63.57 24.44 -22.65
N ALA A 6 62.63 25.19 -23.25
CA ALA A 6 62.21 26.56 -22.97
C ALA A 6 60.87 26.94 -23.65
N ALA A 7 60.23 27.96 -23.06
CA ALA A 7 59.64 29.14 -23.69
C ALA A 7 58.40 29.06 -24.62
N SER A 8 57.30 29.64 -24.12
CA SER A 8 56.25 30.32 -24.91
C SER A 8 56.75 31.63 -25.55
N PRO A 9 56.05 32.13 -26.58
CA PRO A 9 55.26 33.38 -26.47
C PRO A 9 53.90 33.26 -27.19
N SER A 10 52.76 33.63 -26.59
CA SER A 10 52.18 34.98 -26.40
C SER A 10 51.62 35.67 -27.66
N ALA A 11 50.44 36.29 -27.49
CA ALA A 11 49.64 37.18 -28.37
C ALA A 11 48.33 36.53 -28.89
N VAL A 12 47.15 36.67 -28.27
CA VAL A 12 46.32 37.86 -27.92
C VAL A 12 45.40 38.30 -29.07
N ALA A 13 44.14 38.53 -28.66
CA ALA A 13 43.02 39.27 -29.26
C ALA A 13 42.19 38.51 -30.31
N ASP A 14 40.87 38.62 -30.36
CA ASP A 14 39.80 39.12 -29.50
C ASP A 14 38.54 38.85 -30.34
N GLY A 15 37.42 38.39 -29.77
CA GLY A 15 36.28 38.08 -30.64
C GLY A 15 35.06 37.44 -30.02
N GLN A 16 34.50 38.09 -29.01
CA GLN A 16 33.05 38.21 -28.78
C GLN A 16 32.18 36.94 -28.59
N GLY A 17 31.62 36.85 -27.39
CA GLY A 17 30.15 36.93 -27.29
C GLY A 17 29.37 35.63 -27.20
N LEU A 18 29.53 34.87 -26.11
CA LEU A 18 28.39 34.16 -25.51
C LEU A 18 28.55 34.14 -23.98
N ARG A 19 27.96 35.15 -23.34
CA ARG A 19 27.65 35.13 -21.91
C ARG A 19 26.82 33.88 -21.63
N ARG A 20 27.44 32.85 -21.05
CA ARG A 20 26.72 31.88 -20.25
C ARG A 20 26.56 32.49 -18.86
N GLU A 21 25.38 33.03 -18.61
CA GLU A 21 24.97 33.38 -17.25
C GLU A 21 25.08 32.13 -16.37
N PRO A 22 25.69 32.20 -15.18
CA PRO A 22 25.50 31.16 -14.19
C PRO A 22 24.01 31.22 -13.78
N SER A 23 23.25 30.20 -14.17
CA SER A 23 21.89 30.02 -13.67
C SER A 23 21.91 30.05 -12.14
N ASN A 24 21.39 31.15 -11.60
CA ASN A 24 21.00 31.29 -10.22
C ASN A 24 19.85 30.31 -9.94
N PHE A 25 20.16 29.07 -9.58
CA PHE A 25 19.21 28.22 -8.87
C PHE A 25 19.20 28.67 -7.41
N VAL A 26 18.29 29.57 -7.09
CA VAL A 26 17.87 29.81 -5.70
C VAL A 26 16.96 28.66 -5.32
N LEU A 27 17.51 27.62 -4.68
CA LEU A 27 16.70 26.68 -3.91
C LEU A 27 16.67 27.13 -2.46
N VAL A 28 15.44 27.37 -2.01
CA VAL A 28 14.99 27.96 -0.76
C VAL A 28 15.64 27.32 0.48
N GLY A 29 15.88 28.17 1.48
CA GLY A 29 16.56 27.94 2.76
C GLY A 29 16.53 26.51 3.33
N TRP A 30 17.69 25.88 3.33
CA TRP A 30 18.03 24.88 4.33
C TRP A 30 18.18 25.62 5.66
N THR A 31 17.12 25.69 6.47
CA THR A 31 17.38 25.86 7.89
C THR A 31 18.21 24.66 8.30
N GLN A 32 19.44 24.91 8.76
CA GLN A 32 20.19 23.95 9.57
C GLN A 32 19.33 23.62 10.79
N GLN A 33 18.37 22.71 10.62
CA GLN A 33 17.94 21.89 11.74
C GLN A 33 19.24 21.26 12.22
N ARG A 34 19.65 21.63 13.44
CA ARG A 34 20.67 20.89 14.15
C ARG A 34 20.25 19.43 14.01
N ILE A 35 21.02 18.64 13.28
CA ILE A 35 20.83 17.19 13.23
C ILE A 35 21.29 16.72 14.60
N THR A 36 20.42 16.87 15.60
CA THR A 36 20.54 16.17 16.86
C THR A 36 20.60 14.70 16.45
N ARG A 37 21.70 14.01 16.77
CA ARG A 37 21.78 12.57 16.54
C ARG A 37 20.70 11.94 17.42
N LEU A 38 19.53 11.72 16.85
CA LEU A 38 18.48 10.96 17.50
C LEU A 38 19.03 9.55 17.69
N PRO A 39 19.04 9.01 18.92
CA PRO A 39 19.38 7.62 19.10
C PRO A 39 18.28 6.79 18.44
N TRP A 40 18.65 6.08 17.37
CA TRP A 40 17.78 5.16 16.67
C TRP A 40 18.02 3.74 17.17
N THR A 41 16.96 3.07 17.59
CA THR A 41 16.99 1.65 17.93
C THR A 41 16.52 0.85 16.73
N ARG A 42 17.42 0.02 16.17
CA ARG A 42 17.08 -0.88 15.08
C ARG A 42 16.56 -2.20 15.63
N VAL A 43 15.35 -2.58 15.23
CA VAL A 43 14.67 -3.81 15.61
C VAL A 43 14.50 -4.69 14.37
N THR A 44 15.04 -5.89 14.42
CA THR A 44 14.94 -6.90 13.35
C THR A 44 14.20 -8.15 13.79
N ASP A 45 14.13 -8.39 15.10
CA ASP A 45 13.40 -9.52 15.65
C ASP A 45 11.89 -9.29 15.54
N PRO A 46 11.11 -10.21 14.96
CA PRO A 46 9.66 -10.05 14.80
C PRO A 46 8.90 -9.95 16.12
N GLU A 47 9.32 -10.66 17.17
CA GLU A 47 8.64 -10.63 18.47
C GLU A 47 8.86 -9.28 19.16
N ASP A 48 10.08 -8.75 19.11
CA ASP A 48 10.39 -7.42 19.61
C ASP A 48 9.68 -6.34 18.78
N ALA A 49 9.64 -6.48 17.45
CA ALA A 49 8.95 -5.53 16.58
C ALA A 49 7.44 -5.49 16.86
N ALA A 50 6.81 -6.62 17.16
CA ALA A 50 5.39 -6.71 17.52
C ALA A 50 5.03 -5.95 18.81
N ARG A 51 6.01 -5.68 19.70
CA ARG A 51 5.79 -4.88 20.92
C ARG A 51 5.78 -3.38 20.66
N HIS A 52 6.37 -2.94 19.56
CA HIS A 52 6.59 -1.52 19.25
C HIS A 52 5.81 -1.02 18.05
N LEU A 53 5.45 -1.90 17.13
CA LEU A 53 4.68 -1.59 15.94
C LEU A 53 3.18 -1.83 16.17
N PRO A 54 2.32 -1.21 15.36
CA PRO A 54 0.91 -1.58 15.34
C PRO A 54 0.74 -3.09 15.15
N ALA A 55 -0.20 -3.70 15.88
CA ALA A 55 -0.37 -5.16 15.90
C ALA A 55 -0.59 -5.76 14.49
N TRP A 56 -1.25 -5.01 13.60
CA TRP A 56 -1.47 -5.41 12.21
C TRP A 56 -0.19 -5.48 11.37
N LEU A 57 0.88 -4.77 11.78
CA LEU A 57 2.15 -4.69 11.07
C LEU A 57 3.21 -5.64 11.67
N GLY A 58 3.44 -5.53 12.98
CA GLY A 58 4.58 -6.17 13.64
C GLY A 58 4.57 -7.70 13.59
N GLN A 59 3.45 -8.33 13.90
CA GLN A 59 3.36 -9.80 13.94
C GLN A 59 3.30 -10.46 12.56
N ARG A 60 2.89 -9.70 11.53
CA ARG A 60 2.47 -10.30 10.25
C ARG A 60 3.43 -10.04 9.10
N LEU A 61 4.27 -9.02 9.20
CA LEU A 61 5.07 -8.51 8.06
C LEU A 61 6.58 -8.39 8.35
N VAL A 62 6.98 -8.18 9.60
CA VAL A 62 8.41 -8.06 9.95
C VAL A 62 9.09 -9.43 9.86
N GLY A 63 10.18 -9.51 9.11
CA GLY A 63 10.95 -10.74 8.91
C GLY A 63 10.23 -11.83 8.10
N ARG A 64 9.00 -11.59 7.65
CA ARG A 64 8.23 -12.53 6.82
C ARG A 64 8.42 -12.18 5.34
N GLN A 65 8.69 -13.21 4.53
CA GLN A 65 8.74 -13.10 3.07
C GLN A 65 7.35 -13.33 2.48
N GLY A 66 6.97 -12.51 1.49
CA GLY A 66 5.68 -12.61 0.82
C GLY A 66 5.51 -11.58 -0.28
N ARG A 67 4.25 -11.29 -0.62
CA ARG A 67 3.86 -10.22 -1.54
C ARG A 67 2.91 -9.31 -0.78
N PHE A 68 3.36 -8.11 -0.46
CA PHE A 68 2.61 -7.19 0.36
C PHE A 68 2.51 -5.81 -0.31
N GLY A 69 1.48 -5.07 0.09
CA GLY A 69 1.30 -3.68 -0.29
C GLY A 69 1.20 -2.82 0.95
N LEU A 70 1.95 -1.73 1.00
CA LEU A 70 1.75 -0.65 1.98
C LEU A 70 0.90 0.43 1.31
N LEU A 71 -0.32 0.64 1.81
CA LEU A 71 -1.15 1.76 1.36
C LEU A 71 -0.60 3.05 1.98
N LEU A 72 -0.17 3.97 1.12
CA LEU A 72 0.37 5.25 1.55
C LEU A 72 -0.74 6.29 1.73
N THR A 73 -0.46 7.33 2.50
CA THR A 73 -1.32 8.52 2.67
C THR A 73 -1.65 9.21 1.34
N THR A 74 -0.79 9.07 0.32
CA THR A 74 -1.04 9.55 -1.05
C THR A 74 -2.14 8.78 -1.78
N GLY A 75 -2.51 7.59 -1.27
CA GLY A 75 -3.41 6.65 -1.93
C GLY A 75 -2.70 5.65 -2.86
N ASP A 76 -1.39 5.79 -3.06
CA ASP A 76 -0.56 4.83 -3.78
C ASP A 76 -0.30 3.58 -2.93
N VAL A 77 0.03 2.47 -3.59
CA VAL A 77 0.41 1.22 -2.93
C VAL A 77 1.87 0.92 -3.22
N LEU A 78 2.72 0.99 -2.19
CA LEU A 78 4.11 0.55 -2.31
C LEU A 78 4.17 -0.97 -2.18
N ARG A 79 4.61 -1.65 -3.23
CA ARG A 79 4.78 -3.10 -3.24
C ARG A 79 6.10 -3.49 -2.58
N ILE A 80 6.00 -4.40 -1.61
CA ILE A 80 7.14 -4.90 -0.85
C ILE A 80 7.09 -6.42 -0.75
N THR A 81 8.25 -7.05 -0.58
CA THR A 81 8.35 -8.48 -0.30
C THR A 81 8.50 -8.77 1.20
N THR A 82 9.12 -7.86 1.95
CA THR A 82 9.33 -8.01 3.38
C THR A 82 9.65 -6.67 4.04
N ILE A 83 9.41 -6.57 5.34
CA ILE A 83 9.98 -5.53 6.21
C ILE A 83 11.19 -6.15 6.92
N THR A 84 12.37 -5.63 6.63
CA THR A 84 13.65 -6.15 7.12
C THR A 84 14.04 -5.61 8.49
N ALA A 85 13.63 -4.38 8.81
CA ALA A 85 13.85 -3.76 10.10
C ALA A 85 12.86 -2.63 10.35
N ALA A 86 12.62 -2.34 11.63
CA ALA A 86 12.05 -1.09 12.08
C ALA A 86 13.10 -0.29 12.85
N HIS A 87 13.18 1.01 12.60
CA HIS A 87 14.02 1.95 13.36
C HIS A 87 13.11 2.84 14.18
N LEU A 88 13.33 2.81 15.49
CA LEU A 88 12.54 3.54 16.47
C LEU A 88 13.36 4.71 16.99
N SER A 89 12.82 5.92 16.86
CA SER A 89 13.35 7.12 17.52
C SER A 89 12.78 7.24 18.92
N THR A 90 13.54 7.83 19.84
CA THR A 90 13.06 8.24 21.17
C THR A 90 11.94 9.28 21.12
N GLU A 91 11.77 9.97 20.00
CA GLU A 91 10.71 10.96 19.78
C GLU A 91 9.43 10.35 19.16
N GLY A 92 9.38 9.03 18.99
CA GLY A 92 8.19 8.32 18.47
C GLY A 92 8.13 8.20 16.94
N LEU A 93 9.13 8.69 16.21
CA LEU A 93 9.26 8.43 14.77
C LEU A 93 9.65 6.97 14.53
N THR A 94 8.99 6.34 13.55
CA THR A 94 9.28 4.96 13.15
C THR A 94 9.57 4.89 11.66
N LEU A 95 10.74 4.38 11.29
CA LEU A 95 11.10 4.11 9.90
C LEU A 95 11.14 2.60 9.65
N LEU A 96 10.72 2.16 8.47
CA LEU A 96 10.69 0.77 8.06
C LEU A 96 11.68 0.57 6.92
N ASP A 97 12.65 -0.32 7.08
CA ASP A 97 13.48 -0.79 5.97
C ASP A 97 12.74 -1.92 5.27
N VAL A 98 12.39 -1.71 4.01
CA VAL A 98 11.60 -2.65 3.20
C VAL A 98 12.39 -3.12 1.99
N GLN A 99 12.08 -4.35 1.55
CA GLN A 99 12.48 -4.81 0.23
C GLN A 99 11.34 -4.59 -0.75
N LEU A 100 11.65 -3.94 -1.87
CA LEU A 100 10.70 -3.60 -2.91
C LEU A 100 10.43 -4.77 -3.84
N ASP A 101 9.18 -4.92 -4.24
CA ASP A 101 8.76 -5.79 -5.35
C ASP A 101 8.65 -4.95 -6.64
N ASN A 102 8.40 -5.60 -7.77
CA ASN A 102 8.17 -4.95 -9.06
C ASN A 102 6.93 -4.05 -9.01
N ALA A 103 7.01 -2.89 -9.65
CA ALA A 103 5.87 -2.00 -9.82
C ALA A 103 4.77 -2.65 -10.69
N GLY A 104 3.56 -2.07 -10.66
CA GLY A 104 2.38 -2.57 -11.38
C GLY A 104 1.44 -3.41 -10.51
N VAL A 105 0.36 -3.92 -11.08
CA VAL A 105 -0.67 -4.65 -10.33
C VAL A 105 -0.17 -6.06 -9.96
N PRO A 106 -0.25 -6.49 -8.68
CA PRO A 106 0.17 -7.83 -8.28
C PRO A 106 -0.80 -8.91 -8.77
N ASP A 107 -0.27 -10.11 -9.05
CA ASP A 107 -1.11 -11.28 -9.22
C ASP A 107 -1.91 -11.53 -7.93
N GLY A 108 -3.20 -11.84 -8.07
CA GLY A 108 -4.07 -12.05 -6.92
C GLY A 108 -4.52 -10.76 -6.22
N ALA A 109 -4.22 -9.57 -6.76
CA ALA A 109 -4.84 -8.35 -6.31
C ALA A 109 -6.37 -8.41 -6.52
N ASP A 110 -7.12 -8.30 -5.43
CA ASP A 110 -8.57 -8.19 -5.46
C ASP A 110 -9.02 -6.99 -6.31
N LEU A 111 -10.22 -7.07 -6.90
CA LEU A 111 -10.78 -6.03 -7.78
C LEU A 111 -10.76 -4.64 -7.14
N ALA A 112 -10.96 -4.53 -5.82
CA ALA A 112 -10.93 -3.26 -5.10
C ALA A 112 -9.54 -2.58 -5.14
N TRP A 113 -8.48 -3.36 -5.34
CA TRP A 113 -7.09 -2.86 -5.35
C TRP A 113 -6.55 -2.60 -6.76
N ARG A 114 -7.14 -3.20 -7.81
CA ARG A 114 -6.60 -3.11 -9.18
C ARG A 114 -6.62 -1.70 -9.77
N SER A 115 -7.51 -0.83 -9.29
CA SER A 115 -7.58 0.58 -9.72
C SER A 115 -6.57 1.49 -9.02
N LYS A 116 -5.87 1.00 -7.98
CA LYS A 116 -4.83 1.76 -7.30
C LYS A 116 -3.57 1.85 -8.15
N HIS A 117 -2.80 2.90 -7.89
CA HIS A 117 -1.48 3.06 -8.50
C HIS A 117 -0.43 2.34 -7.64
N PHE A 118 0.29 1.41 -8.26
CA PHE A 118 1.25 0.55 -7.57
C PHE A 118 2.68 0.99 -7.84
N LEU A 119 3.34 1.42 -6.78
CA LEU A 119 4.76 1.73 -6.75
C LEU A 119 5.55 0.46 -6.43
N GLY A 120 6.81 0.41 -6.86
CA GLY A 120 7.72 -0.70 -6.59
C GLY A 120 9.13 -0.27 -6.94
N MET A 121 9.98 -1.23 -7.29
CA MET A 121 11.34 -0.95 -7.76
C MET A 121 11.30 0.05 -8.93
N PRO A 122 11.87 1.26 -8.78
CA PRO A 122 11.82 2.29 -9.82
C PRO A 122 12.77 1.98 -10.99
N VAL A 123 13.82 1.22 -10.71
CA VAL A 123 14.83 0.76 -11.66
C VAL A 123 15.37 -0.59 -11.18
N SER A 124 15.81 -1.43 -12.11
CA SER A 124 16.48 -2.70 -11.78
C SER A 124 17.63 -2.48 -10.80
N GLY A 125 17.63 -3.24 -9.70
CA GLY A 125 18.65 -3.16 -8.64
C GLY A 125 18.31 -2.24 -7.47
N ALA A 126 17.34 -1.33 -7.61
CA ALA A 126 16.84 -0.51 -6.50
C ALA A 126 15.78 -1.30 -5.69
N ALA A 127 16.21 -2.37 -5.02
CA ALA A 127 15.34 -3.34 -4.36
C ALA A 127 15.05 -3.05 -2.88
N ALA A 128 15.53 -1.93 -2.34
CA ALA A 128 15.34 -1.56 -0.94
C ALA A 128 14.96 -0.09 -0.80
N ALA A 129 14.13 0.21 0.20
CA ALA A 129 13.73 1.56 0.54
C ALA A 129 13.52 1.69 2.06
N THR A 130 13.54 2.92 2.55
CA THR A 130 13.13 3.25 3.91
C THR A 130 11.86 4.08 3.86
N VAL A 131 10.83 3.66 4.59
CA VAL A 131 9.50 4.29 4.60
C VAL A 131 9.19 4.80 5.99
N ASN A 132 8.64 6.00 6.11
CA ASN A 132 8.12 6.49 7.37
C ASN A 132 6.78 5.82 7.68
N LEU A 133 6.65 5.17 8.83
CA LEU A 133 5.42 4.50 9.24
C LEU A 133 4.22 5.46 9.32
N ALA A 134 4.46 6.74 9.62
CA ALA A 134 3.39 7.75 9.64
C ALA A 134 2.71 7.97 8.28
N GLU A 135 3.40 7.61 7.19
CA GLU A 135 2.85 7.67 5.82
C GLU A 135 2.12 6.39 5.42
N VAL A 136 2.09 5.37 6.27
CA VAL A 136 1.44 4.08 5.99
C VAL A 136 0.11 4.01 6.70
N VAL A 137 -0.97 3.91 5.90
CA VAL A 137 -2.34 3.80 6.40
C VAL A 137 -2.65 2.37 6.83
N THR A 138 -2.28 1.39 6.00
CA THR A 138 -2.47 -0.03 6.26
C THR A 138 -1.51 -0.87 5.41
N ALA A 139 -1.38 -2.15 5.73
CA ALA A 139 -0.77 -3.13 4.85
C ALA A 139 -1.78 -4.18 4.38
N VAL A 140 -1.52 -4.73 3.20
CA VAL A 140 -2.27 -5.84 2.61
C VAL A 140 -1.34 -6.94 2.14
N GLU A 141 -1.82 -8.17 2.22
CA GLU A 141 -1.14 -9.36 1.69
C GLU A 141 -1.83 -9.78 0.39
N PHE A 142 -1.07 -9.86 -0.70
CA PHE A 142 -1.56 -10.32 -2.00
C PHE A 142 -1.41 -11.83 -2.07
N LEU A 143 -2.49 -12.54 -1.76
CA LEU A 143 -2.56 -13.97 -1.97
C LEU A 143 -2.91 -14.22 -3.43
N ALA A 144 -2.18 -15.14 -4.08
CA ALA A 144 -2.61 -15.64 -5.37
C ALA A 144 -4.06 -16.11 -5.22
N SER A 145 -4.96 -15.54 -6.01
CA SER A 145 -6.37 -15.86 -5.93
C SER A 145 -6.52 -17.35 -6.22
N ALA A 146 -6.75 -18.15 -5.17
CA ALA A 146 -7.48 -19.39 -5.37
C ALA A 146 -8.82 -18.92 -5.90
N ALA A 147 -9.11 -19.25 -7.16
CA ALA A 147 -10.43 -19.02 -7.73
C ALA A 147 -11.43 -19.46 -6.66
N SER A 148 -12.18 -18.50 -6.12
CA SER A 148 -13.17 -18.81 -5.11
C SER A 148 -14.15 -19.76 -5.79
N ALA A 149 -14.07 -21.05 -5.46
CA ALA A 149 -15.05 -22.06 -5.81
C ALA A 149 -16.37 -21.84 -5.03
N LEU A 150 -16.72 -20.57 -4.80
CA LEU A 150 -18.02 -20.07 -4.38
C LEU A 150 -18.69 -19.28 -5.52
N ALA A 151 -18.15 -19.32 -6.74
CA ALA A 151 -19.01 -19.53 -7.89
C ALA A 151 -19.48 -21.00 -7.85
N ASP A 152 -20.24 -21.34 -6.82
CA ASP A 152 -21.16 -22.46 -6.91
C ASP A 152 -22.04 -22.13 -8.11
N ASP A 153 -22.06 -23.08 -9.03
CA ASP A 153 -22.74 -23.09 -10.31
C ASP A 153 -24.25 -23.14 -10.05
N ARG A 154 -24.77 -22.13 -9.34
CA ARG A 154 -26.18 -21.80 -9.38
C ARG A 154 -26.39 -21.20 -10.75
N GLU A 155 -26.62 -22.11 -11.69
CA GLU A 155 -27.38 -21.95 -12.92
C GLU A 155 -28.22 -20.68 -12.77
N THR A 156 -27.67 -19.59 -13.31
CA THR A 156 -28.31 -18.28 -13.17
C THR A 156 -29.54 -18.42 -14.04
N PRO A 157 -30.76 -18.41 -13.47
CA PRO A 157 -31.94 -18.68 -14.25
C PRO A 157 -31.96 -17.67 -15.40
N THR A 158 -32.07 -18.20 -16.60
CA THR A 158 -32.07 -17.37 -17.81
C THR A 158 -33.24 -16.37 -17.72
N ALA A 159 -33.15 -15.26 -18.45
CA ALA A 159 -34.20 -14.25 -18.43
C ALA A 159 -35.60 -14.86 -18.73
N ASP A 160 -35.65 -15.87 -19.60
CA ASP A 160 -36.87 -16.59 -19.94
C ASP A 160 -37.40 -17.46 -18.78
N GLU A 161 -36.52 -18.09 -17.99
CA GLU A 161 -36.90 -18.84 -16.79
C GLU A 161 -37.41 -17.92 -15.67
N VAL A 162 -36.83 -16.72 -15.54
CA VAL A 162 -37.30 -15.72 -14.58
C VAL A 162 -38.69 -15.22 -14.96
N VAL A 163 -38.94 -14.94 -16.23
CA VAL A 163 -40.26 -14.52 -16.74
C VAL A 163 -41.30 -15.61 -16.52
N THR A 164 -40.98 -16.86 -16.88
CA THR A 164 -41.89 -18.01 -16.71
C THR A 164 -42.23 -18.26 -15.24
N ASN A 165 -41.26 -18.10 -14.33
CA ASN A 165 -41.49 -18.24 -12.89
C ASN A 165 -42.33 -17.08 -12.32
N LEU A 166 -42.18 -15.87 -12.85
CA LEU A 166 -42.97 -14.71 -12.44
C LEU A 166 -44.44 -14.84 -12.89
N ASP A 167 -44.66 -15.30 -14.12
CA ASP A 167 -46.00 -15.54 -14.67
C ASP A 167 -46.71 -16.66 -13.91
N ARG A 168 -46.00 -17.75 -13.58
CA ARG A 168 -46.53 -18.83 -12.75
C ARG A 168 -46.88 -18.37 -11.33
N ALA A 169 -46.03 -17.54 -10.70
CA ALA A 169 -46.32 -16.99 -9.38
C ALA A 169 -47.52 -16.02 -9.38
N ALA A 170 -47.71 -15.27 -10.48
CA ALA A 170 -48.86 -14.39 -10.67
C ALA A 170 -50.16 -15.20 -10.88
N GLU A 171 -50.11 -16.31 -11.62
CA GLU A 171 -51.24 -17.22 -11.77
C GLU A 171 -51.59 -17.94 -10.45
N GLU A 172 -50.59 -18.39 -9.69
CA GLU A 172 -50.79 -19.00 -8.37
C GLU A 172 -51.42 -17.99 -7.38
N ALA A 173 -51.03 -16.72 -7.43
CA ALA A 173 -51.64 -15.65 -6.64
C ALA A 173 -53.09 -15.35 -7.08
N ALA A 174 -53.39 -15.46 -8.38
CA ALA A 174 -54.75 -15.28 -8.91
C ALA A 174 -55.69 -16.46 -8.60
N GLN A 175 -55.15 -17.67 -8.38
CA GLN A 175 -55.92 -18.89 -8.11
C GLN A 175 -56.20 -19.17 -6.61
N GLY A 176 -55.62 -18.38 -5.70
CA GLY A 176 -56.21 -18.09 -4.39
C GLY A 176 -56.30 -19.22 -3.35
N ARG A 177 -55.38 -19.21 -2.38
CA ARG A 177 -55.65 -19.46 -0.95
C ARG A 177 -54.51 -18.91 -0.08
N VAL A 178 -54.45 -17.59 0.09
CA VAL A 178 -53.71 -17.02 1.22
C VAL A 178 -54.69 -16.85 2.38
N THR A 179 -54.78 -17.88 3.22
CA THR A 179 -55.19 -17.70 4.62
C THR A 179 -54.12 -16.84 5.29
N ILE A 180 -54.34 -15.53 5.34
CA ILE A 180 -53.58 -14.63 6.21
C ILE A 180 -54.08 -14.91 7.63
N SER A 181 -53.47 -15.86 8.33
CA SER A 181 -53.59 -15.92 9.79
C SER A 181 -52.82 -14.73 10.37
N PRO A 182 -53.44 -13.90 11.23
CA PRO A 182 -52.73 -12.81 11.88
C PRO A 182 -51.69 -13.36 12.88
N PRO A 183 -50.60 -12.63 13.15
CA PRO A 183 -49.67 -13.00 14.20
C PRO A 183 -50.38 -12.90 15.56
N ALA A 184 -50.37 -14.00 16.32
CA ALA A 184 -50.78 -13.98 17.72
C ALA A 184 -49.84 -13.04 18.48
N GLN A 185 -50.40 -11.91 18.91
CA GLN A 185 -49.80 -10.94 19.82
C GLN A 185 -49.66 -11.60 21.19
N ALA A 186 -48.45 -12.07 21.54
CA ALA A 186 -48.11 -12.42 22.92
C ALA A 186 -47.51 -11.18 23.59
N ALA A 187 -48.33 -10.56 24.43
CA ALA A 187 -47.99 -9.44 25.29
C ALA A 187 -46.90 -9.80 26.31
N ALA A 188 -46.31 -8.73 26.83
CA ALA A 188 -45.12 -8.62 27.67
C ALA A 188 -45.07 -9.47 28.97
N ALA A 189 -43.82 -9.65 29.43
CA ALA A 189 -43.36 -10.21 30.70
C ALA A 189 -43.94 -9.52 31.97
N PRO A 190 -43.78 -10.12 33.16
CA PRO A 190 -42.69 -9.70 34.06
C PRO A 190 -42.01 -10.87 34.83
N THR A 191 -40.68 -10.93 34.85
CA THR A 191 -39.74 -10.52 35.94
C THR A 191 -39.48 -11.64 36.96
N PRO A 192 -38.20 -11.97 37.26
CA PRO A 192 -37.83 -13.04 38.19
C PRO A 192 -37.91 -12.55 39.64
N ASP A 193 -38.17 -13.46 40.57
CA ASP A 193 -38.00 -13.16 41.99
C ASP A 193 -37.33 -14.33 42.73
N ALA A 194 -36.35 -13.93 43.54
CA ALA A 194 -35.61 -14.58 44.62
C ALA A 194 -34.88 -15.91 44.37
#